data_AF-A0A941PM17-F1
#
_entry.id   AF-A0A941PM17-F1
#
_cell.length_a   1.000
_cell.length_b   1.000
_cell.length_c   1.000
_cell.angle_alpha   90.00
_cell.angle_beta   90.00
_cell.angle_gamma   90.00
#
_symmetry.space_group_name_H-M   'P 1'
#
loop_
_entity.id
_entity.type
_entity.pdbx_description
1 polymer ?
#
loop_
_entity_poly.entity_id
_entity_poly.type
_entity_poly.pdbx_seq_one_letter_code
_entity_poly.pdbx_strand_id
1 'polypeptide(L)'
;MRLTHIGPLAVLALAGACTSMMNHRGAAEAAPAAAPAPAAAPATAPAPAAQPVRFNGIVAAIAGNQITITGADGATSSLTVAPDAWIIKGRPIPASAIHAGDFVATANVNNPDGTGTSTELRVFPPGMRLGEGSYPMQQPNTTMTNATVAQVTNVGGGRQLTVTYGASAANGTPAGTRTITLPASVQVVQWYRVALSDVHAGNRVRGRGAMNNGAIVADFVFADDPPPAAPAATPH
;
A
#
# COMPACT_ATOMS: atom_id res chain seq x y z
N MET A 1 31.67 1.59 57.60
CA MET A 1 32.31 0.27 57.39
C MET A 1 32.44 0.05 55.86
N ARG A 2 33.43 -0.67 55.29
CA ARG A 2 33.84 -2.09 55.47
C ARG A 2 32.65 -3.05 55.18
N LEU A 3 32.74 -4.13 54.39
CA LEU A 3 33.89 -4.82 53.77
C LEU A 3 33.49 -5.56 52.45
N THR A 4 34.46 -6.09 51.69
CA THR A 4 34.36 -7.05 50.56
C THR A 4 34.36 -8.53 51.05
N HIS A 5 34.18 -9.62 50.28
CA HIS A 5 34.18 -9.98 48.83
C HIS A 5 33.01 -10.99 48.54
N ILE A 6 32.79 -11.74 47.43
CA ILE A 6 33.38 -12.01 46.08
C ILE A 6 32.16 -12.40 45.14
N GLY A 7 32.12 -12.89 43.89
CA GLY A 7 33.01 -13.50 42.86
C GLY A 7 32.48 -14.91 42.44
N PRO A 8 32.86 -15.52 41.28
CA PRO A 8 33.68 -15.06 40.16
C PRO A 8 32.97 -15.07 38.79
N LEU A 9 33.65 -14.62 37.71
CA LEU A 9 33.23 -14.83 36.32
C LEU A 9 33.80 -16.14 35.74
N ALA A 10 33.15 -16.69 34.72
CA ALA A 10 33.74 -17.70 33.84
C ALA A 10 34.15 -17.06 32.50
N VAL A 11 35.45 -17.06 32.21
CA VAL A 11 36.02 -16.68 30.91
C VAL A 11 37.04 -17.74 30.54
N LEU A 12 36.83 -18.43 29.41
CA LEU A 12 37.95 -19.02 28.68
C LEU A 12 37.62 -19.20 27.20
N ALA A 13 38.31 -18.44 26.36
CA ALA A 13 38.55 -18.77 24.97
C ALA A 13 40.05 -18.62 24.73
N LEU A 14 40.67 -19.60 24.08
CA LEU A 14 41.98 -19.42 23.46
C LEU A 14 42.13 -20.37 22.28
N ALA A 15 42.66 -19.86 21.17
CA ALA A 15 43.05 -20.68 20.04
C ALA A 15 44.45 -21.26 20.27
N GLY A 16 44.74 -22.40 19.65
CA GLY A 16 46.06 -23.01 19.63
C GLY A 16 46.32 -23.68 18.28
N ALA A 17 47.26 -23.14 17.52
CA ALA A 17 47.74 -23.72 16.27
C ALA A 17 49.25 -23.49 16.16
N CYS A 18 50.02 -24.56 15.98
CA CYS A 18 51.37 -24.48 15.40
C CYS A 18 51.84 -25.86 14.90
N THR A 19 52.74 -25.83 13.92
CA THR A 19 53.12 -26.96 13.05
C THR A 19 54.22 -27.84 13.65
N SER A 20 54.25 -29.13 13.29
CA SER A 20 55.51 -29.88 13.14
C SER A 20 55.42 -30.87 11.97
N MET A 21 56.57 -31.14 11.32
CA MET A 21 56.74 -32.13 10.25
C MET A 21 57.40 -33.41 10.78
N MET A 22 57.16 -34.57 10.16
CA MET A 22 58.18 -35.47 9.58
C MET A 22 57.58 -36.76 8.98
N ASN A 23 58.32 -37.39 8.06
CA ASN A 23 57.88 -38.59 7.32
C ASN A 23 58.02 -39.89 8.12
N HIS A 24 57.01 -40.76 8.03
CA HIS A 24 57.19 -42.22 8.16
C HIS A 24 56.46 -42.98 7.02
N ARG A 25 56.88 -44.22 6.75
CA ARG A 25 56.47 -45.02 5.59
C ARG A 25 55.58 -46.20 6.00
N GLY A 26 54.55 -46.47 5.19
CA GLY A 26 54.04 -47.83 4.96
C GLY A 26 52.80 -48.25 5.75
N ALA A 27 52.32 -49.44 5.38
CA ALA A 27 51.03 -50.05 5.74
C ALA A 27 49.78 -49.30 5.22
N ALA A 28 48.82 -50.06 4.69
CA ALA A 28 47.53 -49.57 4.25
C ALA A 28 46.45 -50.23 5.10
N GLU A 29 45.44 -49.45 5.50
CA GLU A 29 44.28 -49.92 6.25
C GLU A 29 43.01 -49.53 5.48
N ALA A 30 42.05 -50.45 5.36
CA ALA A 30 40.93 -50.31 4.45
C ALA A 30 39.80 -49.46 5.05
N ALA A 31 39.52 -48.31 4.45
CA ALA A 31 38.44 -47.42 4.90
C ALA A 31 37.05 -48.05 4.66
N PRO A 32 36.12 -47.99 5.64
CA PRO A 32 34.74 -48.44 5.45
C PRO A 32 33.98 -47.49 4.51
N ALA A 33 33.14 -48.06 3.64
CA ALA A 33 32.37 -47.28 2.67
C ALA A 33 31.28 -46.43 3.35
N ALA A 34 31.27 -45.13 3.06
CA ALA A 34 30.25 -44.21 3.57
C ALA A 34 28.90 -44.40 2.83
N ALA A 35 27.80 -44.48 3.59
CA ALA A 35 26.46 -44.50 3.01
C ALA A 35 26.05 -43.09 2.49
N PRO A 36 25.33 -42.98 1.37
CA PRO A 36 24.90 -41.70 0.82
C PRO A 36 23.84 -41.03 1.71
N ALA A 37 23.97 -39.73 1.93
CA ALA A 37 22.98 -38.93 2.66
C ALA A 37 21.68 -38.79 1.84
N PRO A 38 20.49 -38.72 2.49
CA PRO A 38 19.23 -38.53 1.79
C PRO A 38 19.19 -37.15 1.10
N ALA A 39 18.83 -37.14 -0.17
CA ALA A 39 18.68 -35.90 -0.93
C ALA A 39 17.53 -35.05 -0.38
N ALA A 40 17.76 -33.75 -0.18
CA ALA A 40 16.73 -32.81 0.23
C ALA A 40 15.67 -32.67 -0.87
N ALA A 41 14.39 -32.84 -0.52
CA ALA A 41 13.29 -32.61 -1.45
C ALA A 41 13.26 -31.14 -1.89
N PRO A 42 13.02 -30.84 -3.18
CA PRO A 42 12.97 -29.47 -3.68
C PRO A 42 11.80 -28.72 -3.04
N ALA A 43 12.09 -27.60 -2.38
CA ALA A 43 11.07 -26.72 -1.83
C ALA A 43 10.24 -26.10 -2.96
N THR A 44 8.95 -26.41 -3.01
CA THR A 44 8.00 -25.76 -3.94
C THR A 44 7.84 -24.30 -3.55
N ALA A 45 8.39 -23.41 -4.38
CA ALA A 45 8.17 -21.97 -4.24
C ALA A 45 6.66 -21.67 -4.36
N PRO A 46 6.10 -20.79 -3.51
CA PRO A 46 4.69 -20.42 -3.60
C PRO A 46 4.41 -19.73 -4.94
N ALA A 47 3.33 -20.15 -5.61
CA ALA A 47 2.92 -19.57 -6.88
C ALA A 47 2.62 -18.06 -6.74
N PRO A 48 2.92 -17.22 -7.74
CA PRO A 48 2.58 -15.81 -7.70
C PRO A 48 1.08 -15.60 -7.49
N ALA A 49 0.71 -14.75 -6.53
CA ALA A 49 -0.68 -14.38 -6.31
C ALA A 49 -1.27 -13.76 -7.58
N ALA A 50 -2.45 -14.21 -7.98
CA ALA A 50 -3.13 -13.74 -9.19
C ALA A 50 -3.35 -12.22 -9.10
N GLN A 51 -2.84 -11.48 -10.10
CA GLN A 51 -2.91 -10.02 -10.10
C GLN A 51 -4.36 -9.54 -10.25
N PRO A 52 -4.85 -8.60 -9.42
CA PRO A 52 -6.23 -8.11 -9.53
C PRO A 52 -6.50 -7.46 -10.89
N VAL A 53 -7.53 -7.95 -11.58
CA VAL A 53 -7.98 -7.38 -12.85
C VAL A 53 -8.63 -6.04 -12.57
N ARG A 54 -8.25 -5.02 -13.35
CA ARG A 54 -8.79 -3.66 -13.24
C ARG A 54 -9.86 -3.41 -14.30
N PHE A 55 -10.87 -2.62 -13.95
CA PHE A 55 -11.91 -2.17 -14.88
C PHE A 55 -12.11 -0.66 -14.76
N ASN A 56 -12.59 -0.04 -15.85
CA ASN A 56 -13.02 1.36 -15.90
C ASN A 56 -14.03 1.52 -17.06
N GLY A 57 -15.19 2.11 -16.78
CA GLY A 57 -16.23 2.36 -17.78
C GLY A 57 -17.36 3.23 -17.25
N ILE A 58 -18.38 3.44 -18.08
CA ILE A 58 -19.65 4.05 -17.68
C ILE A 58 -20.67 2.94 -17.43
N VAL A 59 -21.45 3.04 -16.35
CA VAL A 59 -22.52 2.07 -16.05
C VAL A 59 -23.62 2.21 -17.10
N ALA A 60 -23.87 1.13 -17.83
CA ALA A 60 -24.98 1.01 -18.78
C ALA A 60 -26.24 0.46 -18.09
N ALA A 61 -26.09 -0.54 -17.22
CA ALA A 61 -27.18 -1.18 -16.49
C ALA A 61 -26.69 -1.80 -15.16
N ILE A 62 -27.62 -2.04 -14.25
CA ILE A 62 -27.39 -2.76 -12.97
C ILE A 62 -28.52 -3.77 -12.81
N ALA A 63 -28.18 -5.01 -12.43
CA ALA A 63 -29.15 -6.08 -12.21
C ALA A 63 -28.71 -6.96 -11.03
N GLY A 64 -29.46 -6.92 -9.91
CA GLY A 64 -29.06 -7.61 -8.68
C GLY A 64 -27.71 -7.08 -8.18
N ASN A 65 -26.68 -7.93 -8.18
CA ASN A 65 -25.30 -7.54 -7.86
C ASN A 65 -24.38 -7.44 -9.10
N GLN A 66 -24.91 -7.49 -10.33
CA GLN A 66 -24.12 -7.22 -11.54
C GLN A 66 -24.21 -5.76 -11.98
N ILE A 67 -23.09 -5.23 -12.47
CA ILE A 67 -22.99 -3.95 -13.17
C ILE A 67 -22.54 -4.25 -14.60
N THR A 68 -23.31 -3.82 -15.60
CA THR A 68 -22.86 -3.76 -17.00
C THR A 68 -22.20 -2.41 -17.25
N ILE A 69 -20.96 -2.43 -17.73
CA ILE A 69 -20.18 -1.22 -18.04
C ILE A 69 -19.86 -1.14 -19.54
N THR A 70 -19.87 0.07 -20.08
CA THR A 70 -19.31 0.40 -21.40
C THR A 70 -17.90 0.93 -21.21
N GLY A 71 -16.92 0.30 -21.86
CA GLY A 71 -15.51 0.71 -21.88
C GLY A 71 -15.26 1.97 -22.72
N ALA A 72 -14.04 2.49 -22.66
CA ALA A 72 -13.63 3.66 -23.47
C ALA A 72 -13.47 3.33 -24.96
N ASP A 73 -13.43 2.04 -25.30
CA ASP A 73 -13.49 1.44 -26.63
C ASP A 73 -14.93 1.24 -27.15
N GLY A 74 -15.94 1.51 -26.32
CA GLY A 74 -17.35 1.23 -26.61
C GLY A 74 -17.77 -0.23 -26.37
N ALA A 75 -16.86 -1.12 -25.95
CA ALA A 75 -17.20 -2.51 -25.66
C ALA A 75 -18.01 -2.61 -24.36
N THR A 76 -19.00 -3.49 -24.32
CA THR A 76 -19.77 -3.76 -23.10
C THR A 76 -19.24 -5.00 -22.37
N SER A 77 -19.17 -4.93 -21.04
CA SER A 77 -18.77 -6.04 -20.18
C SER A 77 -19.60 -6.05 -18.90
N SER A 78 -19.86 -7.24 -18.34
CA SER A 78 -20.52 -7.38 -17.03
C SER A 78 -19.49 -7.74 -15.96
N LEU A 79 -19.62 -7.13 -14.80
CA LEU A 79 -18.90 -7.49 -13.59
C LEU A 79 -19.89 -7.78 -12.46
N THR A 80 -19.56 -8.76 -11.63
CA THR A 80 -20.31 -9.10 -10.41
C THR A 80 -19.66 -8.38 -9.23
N VAL A 81 -20.45 -7.74 -8.38
CA VAL A 81 -19.96 -7.09 -7.15
C VAL A 81 -20.00 -8.11 -6.00
N ALA A 82 -18.89 -8.26 -5.27
CA ALA A 82 -18.84 -9.16 -4.11
C ALA A 82 -19.70 -8.63 -2.95
N PRO A 83 -20.31 -9.48 -2.10
CA PRO A 83 -21.21 -9.04 -1.03
C PRO A 83 -20.57 -8.10 0.00
N ASP A 84 -19.27 -8.27 0.22
CA ASP A 84 -18.44 -7.49 1.15
C ASP A 84 -17.69 -6.32 0.47
N ALA A 85 -17.87 -6.13 -0.85
CA ALA A 85 -17.10 -5.20 -1.67
C ALA A 85 -17.16 -3.75 -1.18
N TRP A 86 -16.03 -3.06 -1.26
CA TRP A 86 -15.94 -1.63 -0.97
C TRP A 86 -16.38 -0.82 -2.19
N ILE A 87 -17.65 -0.43 -2.20
CA ILE A 87 -18.19 0.57 -3.13
C ILE A 87 -17.98 1.94 -2.49
N ILE A 88 -17.22 2.80 -3.16
CA ILE A 88 -16.78 4.11 -2.65
C ILE A 88 -17.25 5.21 -3.61
N LYS A 89 -17.75 6.32 -3.06
CA LYS A 89 -17.84 7.61 -3.76
C LYS A 89 -16.86 8.62 -3.15
N GLY A 90 -16.47 9.62 -3.95
CA GLY A 90 -15.72 10.79 -3.49
C GLY A 90 -16.63 12.01 -3.30
N ARG A 91 -16.24 12.94 -2.43
CA ARG A 91 -16.80 14.30 -2.38
C ARG A 91 -15.73 15.31 -1.91
N PRO A 92 -15.72 16.56 -2.42
CA PRO A 92 -14.87 17.60 -1.85
C PRO A 92 -15.29 17.88 -0.40
N ILE A 93 -14.31 18.18 0.46
CA ILE A 93 -14.50 18.68 1.83
C ILE A 93 -13.56 19.86 2.09
N PRO A 94 -13.87 20.77 3.02
CA PRO A 94 -12.93 21.83 3.39
C PRO A 94 -11.73 21.23 4.12
N ALA A 95 -10.53 21.79 3.91
CA ALA A 95 -9.30 21.33 4.56
C ALA A 95 -9.34 21.39 6.10
N SER A 96 -10.27 22.15 6.69
CA SER A 96 -10.55 22.19 8.13
C SER A 96 -11.18 20.90 8.68
N ALA A 97 -11.83 20.08 7.85
CA ALA A 97 -12.51 18.85 8.25
C ALA A 97 -11.57 17.65 8.50
N ILE A 98 -10.25 17.84 8.35
CA ILE A 98 -9.22 16.85 8.70
C ILE A 98 -8.87 16.97 10.19
N HIS A 99 -8.81 15.84 10.89
CA HIS A 99 -8.57 15.75 12.33
C HIS A 99 -7.47 14.73 12.66
N ALA A 100 -6.97 14.75 13.90
CA ALA A 100 -6.11 13.68 14.39
C ALA A 100 -6.91 12.36 14.46
N GLY A 101 -6.28 11.26 14.04
CA GLY A 101 -6.91 9.94 13.87
C GLY A 101 -7.36 9.63 12.44
N ASP A 102 -7.54 10.63 11.57
CA ASP A 102 -7.90 10.40 10.16
C ASP A 102 -6.80 9.62 9.44
N PHE A 103 -7.17 8.60 8.66
CA PHE A 103 -6.26 7.99 7.69
C PHE A 103 -6.37 8.72 6.35
N VAL A 104 -5.25 9.20 5.85
CA VAL A 104 -5.16 10.04 4.65
C VAL A 104 -4.19 9.46 3.63
N ALA A 105 -4.45 9.69 2.34
CA ALA A 105 -3.45 9.63 1.28
C ALA A 105 -3.22 11.05 0.77
N THR A 106 -1.95 11.46 0.62
CA THR A 106 -1.61 12.78 0.06
C THR A 106 -0.45 12.65 -0.92
N ALA A 107 -0.63 13.23 -2.11
CA ALA A 107 0.45 13.48 -3.05
C ALA A 107 1.18 14.76 -2.62
N ASN A 108 2.50 14.72 -2.56
CA ASN A 108 3.31 15.84 -2.07
C ASN A 108 4.47 16.12 -3.00
N VAL A 109 4.81 17.40 -3.17
CA VAL A 109 6.17 17.82 -3.55
C VAL A 109 7.03 17.77 -2.29
N ASN A 110 8.24 17.24 -2.37
CA ASN A 110 9.16 17.24 -1.23
C ASN A 110 9.93 18.56 -1.15
N ASN A 111 10.01 19.11 0.06
CA ASN A 111 10.73 20.35 0.35
C ASN A 111 12.19 20.03 0.76
N PRO A 112 13.15 20.96 0.60
CA PRO A 112 14.57 20.71 0.93
C PRO A 112 14.86 20.41 2.42
N ASP A 113 13.93 20.73 3.32
CA ASP A 113 13.98 20.43 4.76
C ASP A 113 13.43 19.03 5.12
N GLY A 114 13.02 18.23 4.12
CA GLY A 114 12.43 16.91 4.29
C GLY A 114 10.91 16.90 4.50
N THR A 115 10.29 18.07 4.70
CA THR A 115 8.82 18.19 4.78
C THR A 115 8.17 17.97 3.41
N GLY A 116 6.85 17.78 3.40
CA GLY A 116 6.07 17.75 2.16
C GLY A 116 5.19 18.99 1.99
N THR A 117 4.94 19.40 0.76
CA THR A 117 3.85 20.32 0.40
C THR A 117 2.81 19.54 -0.41
N SER A 118 1.60 19.39 0.14
CA SER A 118 0.52 18.61 -0.45
C SER A 118 -0.05 19.26 -1.72
N THR A 119 -0.33 18.45 -2.75
CA THR A 119 -0.95 18.85 -4.02
C THR A 119 -2.34 18.23 -4.24
N GLU A 120 -2.61 17.07 -3.63
CA GLU A 120 -3.94 16.50 -3.43
C GLU A 120 -3.94 15.80 -2.07
N LEU A 121 -5.01 15.94 -1.27
CA LEU A 121 -5.24 15.11 -0.09
C LEU A 121 -6.58 14.40 -0.14
N ARG A 122 -6.58 13.17 0.37
CA ARG A 122 -7.73 12.26 0.38
C ARG A 122 -7.91 11.66 1.76
N VAL A 123 -9.09 11.81 2.35
CA VAL A 123 -9.47 11.20 3.63
C VAL A 123 -10.22 9.90 3.36
N PHE A 124 -9.79 8.80 3.96
CA PHE A 124 -10.43 7.49 3.79
C PHE A 124 -11.63 7.28 4.74
N PRO A 125 -12.59 6.40 4.40
CA PRO A 125 -13.65 6.02 5.33
C PRO A 125 -13.11 5.15 6.47
N PRO A 126 -13.80 5.11 7.63
CA PRO A 126 -13.47 4.21 8.73
C PRO A 126 -13.31 2.76 8.28
N GLY A 127 -12.27 2.08 8.80
CA GLY A 127 -11.93 0.69 8.45
C GLY A 127 -11.17 0.51 7.13
N MET A 128 -10.99 1.55 6.30
CA MET A 128 -10.19 1.47 5.08
C MET A 128 -8.78 2.07 5.27
N ARG A 129 -7.75 1.24 5.13
CA ARG A 129 -6.34 1.67 5.06
C ARG A 129 -5.68 1.06 3.83
N LEU A 130 -5.56 1.84 2.74
CA LEU A 130 -4.96 1.38 1.48
C LEU A 130 -3.53 1.89 1.31
N GLY A 131 -2.58 0.97 1.13
CA GLY A 131 -1.21 1.29 0.72
C GLY A 131 -0.42 2.14 1.72
N GLU A 132 -0.62 1.94 3.02
CA GLU A 132 0.08 2.68 4.10
C GLU A 132 1.60 2.68 3.90
N GLY A 133 2.24 3.83 4.17
CA GLY A 133 3.66 4.08 3.91
C GLY A 133 3.90 5.47 3.29
N SER A 134 5.11 5.69 2.78
CA SER A 134 5.51 6.95 2.15
C SER A 134 6.57 6.71 1.09
N TYR A 135 6.14 6.66 -0.17
CA TYR A 135 6.93 6.14 -1.29
C TYR A 135 6.97 7.12 -2.47
N PRO A 136 8.08 7.15 -3.24
CA PRO A 136 8.20 8.05 -4.39
C PRO A 136 7.12 7.76 -5.45
N MET A 137 6.75 8.81 -6.18
CA MET A 137 5.86 8.71 -7.33
C MET A 137 6.67 8.84 -8.64
N GLN A 138 6.04 8.53 -9.77
CA GLN A 138 6.69 8.60 -11.10
C GLN A 138 7.18 10.02 -11.47
N GLN A 139 6.59 11.06 -10.89
CA GLN A 139 7.00 12.45 -11.10
C GLN A 139 8.20 12.80 -10.19
N PRO A 140 9.32 13.33 -10.72
CA PRO A 140 10.49 13.69 -9.92
C PRO A 140 10.16 14.63 -8.75
N ASN A 141 10.87 14.44 -7.63
CA ASN A 141 10.68 15.16 -6.37
C ASN A 141 9.26 15.08 -5.75
N THR A 142 8.45 14.08 -6.11
CA THR A 142 7.13 13.86 -5.51
C THR A 142 7.02 12.52 -4.76
N THR A 143 6.13 12.46 -3.78
CA THR A 143 5.97 11.31 -2.88
C THR A 143 4.53 11.20 -2.43
N MET A 144 3.99 9.98 -2.51
CA MET A 144 2.68 9.63 -1.97
C MET A 144 2.89 9.19 -0.52
N THR A 145 2.20 9.83 0.41
CA THR A 145 2.23 9.46 1.83
C THR A 145 0.83 9.06 2.27
N ASN A 146 0.67 7.78 2.64
CA ASN A 146 -0.57 7.19 3.11
C ASN A 146 -0.41 6.85 4.59
N ALA A 147 -1.05 7.61 5.48
CA ALA A 147 -0.68 7.70 6.88
C ALA A 147 -1.85 8.10 7.79
N THR A 148 -1.72 7.88 9.09
CA THR A 148 -2.64 8.44 10.08
C THR A 148 -2.18 9.84 10.48
N VAL A 149 -3.10 10.80 10.52
CA VAL A 149 -2.84 12.15 11.05
C VAL A 149 -2.68 12.06 12.56
N ALA A 150 -1.48 12.36 13.07
CA ALA A 150 -1.19 12.37 14.51
C ALA A 150 -1.52 13.74 15.13
N GLN A 151 -1.22 14.83 14.42
CA GLN A 151 -1.54 16.21 14.83
C GLN A 151 -1.88 17.10 13.63
N VAL A 152 -2.66 18.14 13.88
CA VAL A 152 -2.92 19.22 12.91
C VAL A 152 -2.76 20.58 13.56
N THR A 153 -1.92 21.42 12.96
CA THR A 153 -1.64 22.79 13.37
C THR A 153 -2.11 23.75 12.27
N ASN A 154 -2.73 24.88 12.62
CA ASN A 154 -3.05 25.92 11.64
C ASN A 154 -1.82 26.82 11.44
N VAL A 155 -1.50 27.18 10.20
CA VAL A 155 -0.30 27.96 9.85
C VAL A 155 -0.65 29.08 8.86
N GLY A 156 0.24 30.05 8.68
CA GLY A 156 0.07 31.08 7.64
C GLY A 156 -0.09 30.45 6.26
N GLY A 157 -1.25 30.67 5.61
CA GLY A 157 -1.56 30.13 4.29
C GLY A 157 -2.16 28.71 4.24
N GLY A 158 -2.42 28.04 5.38
CA GLY A 158 -3.05 26.72 5.37
C GLY A 158 -3.03 25.98 6.70
N ARG A 159 -2.86 24.65 6.63
CA ARG A 159 -2.68 23.77 7.79
C ARG A 159 -1.35 23.01 7.65
N GLN A 160 -0.84 22.48 8.74
CA GLN A 160 0.30 21.57 8.76
C GLN A 160 -0.13 20.29 9.49
N LEU A 161 0.09 19.15 8.83
CA LEU A 161 -0.23 17.82 9.32
C LEU A 161 1.06 17.14 9.77
N THR A 162 1.11 16.62 10.99
CA THR A 162 2.10 15.60 11.36
C THR A 162 1.43 14.25 11.17
N VAL A 163 1.99 13.42 10.29
CA VAL A 163 1.40 12.12 9.90
C VAL A 163 2.36 10.97 10.20
N THR A 164 1.81 9.85 10.67
CA THR A 164 2.55 8.65 11.09
C THR A 164 2.06 7.42 10.32
N TYR A 165 2.99 6.57 9.87
CA TYR A 165 2.68 5.33 9.14
C TYR A 165 3.51 4.16 9.65
N GLY A 166 2.91 2.98 9.65
CA GLY A 166 3.60 1.71 9.93
C GLY A 166 4.60 1.31 8.83
N ALA A 167 5.42 0.31 9.13
CA ALA A 167 6.27 -0.33 8.12
C ALA A 167 5.41 -1.18 7.17
N SER A 168 5.73 -1.16 5.88
CA SER A 168 4.88 -1.71 4.83
C SER A 168 5.71 -2.46 3.79
N ALA A 169 5.78 -3.79 3.94
CA ALA A 169 6.48 -4.65 2.99
C ALA A 169 5.91 -4.58 1.56
N ALA A 170 4.63 -4.21 1.41
CA ALA A 170 3.95 -4.09 0.12
C ALA A 170 4.42 -2.91 -0.75
N ASN A 171 5.08 -1.91 -0.16
CA ASN A 171 5.67 -0.76 -0.89
C ASN A 171 7.12 -0.46 -0.45
N GLY A 172 7.73 -1.31 0.38
CA GLY A 172 9.11 -1.17 0.87
C GLY A 172 9.33 -0.06 1.90
N THR A 173 8.28 0.64 2.38
CA THR A 173 8.45 1.75 3.33
C THR A 173 8.77 1.23 4.74
N PRO A 174 9.81 1.73 5.44
CA PRO A 174 9.94 1.57 6.89
C PRO A 174 8.84 2.35 7.63
N ALA A 175 8.64 2.08 8.92
CA ALA A 175 7.78 2.92 9.75
C ALA A 175 8.35 4.34 9.86
N GLY A 176 7.50 5.37 9.93
CA GLY A 176 7.98 6.75 9.91
C GLY A 176 6.94 7.80 10.28
N THR A 177 7.43 9.04 10.39
CA THR A 177 6.65 10.25 10.63
C THR A 177 7.05 11.30 9.60
N ARG A 178 6.10 12.07 9.07
CA ARG A 178 6.36 13.23 8.19
C ARG A 178 5.55 14.43 8.62
N THR A 179 6.10 15.61 8.38
CA THR A 179 5.39 16.89 8.45
C THR A 179 5.01 17.33 7.04
N ILE A 180 3.73 17.62 6.82
CA ILE A 180 3.15 17.94 5.51
C ILE A 180 2.38 19.25 5.63
N THR A 181 2.81 20.28 4.90
CA THR A 181 2.06 21.52 4.71
C THR A 181 0.92 21.29 3.72
N LEU A 182 -0.27 21.75 4.09
CA LEU A 182 -1.53 21.62 3.37
C LEU A 182 -2.02 23.02 3.00
N PRO A 183 -1.70 23.53 1.79
CA PRO A 183 -2.06 24.88 1.35
C PRO A 183 -3.58 25.09 1.33
N ALA A 184 -4.06 26.31 1.59
CA ALA A 184 -5.50 26.62 1.56
C ALA A 184 -6.17 26.38 0.18
N SER A 185 -5.39 26.30 -0.90
CA SER A 185 -5.85 26.03 -2.26
C SER A 185 -5.88 24.55 -2.67
N VAL A 186 -5.41 23.63 -1.81
CA VAL A 186 -5.29 22.21 -2.15
C VAL A 186 -6.66 21.52 -2.20
N GLN A 187 -6.86 20.62 -3.16
CA GLN A 187 -8.07 19.81 -3.21
C GLN A 187 -8.03 18.77 -2.08
N VAL A 188 -9.09 18.76 -1.25
CA VAL A 188 -9.31 17.72 -0.24
C VAL A 188 -10.57 16.94 -0.58
N VAL A 189 -10.44 15.62 -0.76
CA VAL A 189 -11.55 14.72 -1.12
C VAL A 189 -11.78 13.71 0.01
N GLN A 190 -13.01 13.65 0.55
CA GLN A 190 -13.41 12.57 1.43
C GLN A 190 -13.94 11.40 0.59
N TRP A 191 -13.41 10.21 0.84
CA TRP A 191 -13.95 8.94 0.36
C TRP A 191 -14.93 8.40 1.39
N TYR A 192 -16.10 7.94 0.94
CA TYR A 192 -17.13 7.35 1.79
C TYR A 192 -17.70 6.09 1.14
N ARG A 193 -18.01 5.07 1.97
CA ARG A 193 -18.64 3.84 1.50
C ARG A 193 -20.11 4.11 1.19
N VAL A 194 -20.60 3.52 0.11
CA VAL A 194 -21.99 3.55 -0.33
C VAL A 194 -22.51 2.13 -0.57
N ALA A 195 -23.81 1.97 -0.75
CA ALA A 195 -24.42 0.71 -1.20
C ALA A 195 -24.41 0.61 -2.74
N LEU A 196 -24.65 -0.59 -3.28
CA LEU A 196 -24.77 -0.78 -4.74
C LEU A 196 -26.00 -0.06 -5.31
N SER A 197 -27.03 0.15 -4.47
CA SER A 197 -28.21 0.96 -4.78
C SER A 197 -27.91 2.41 -5.11
N ASP A 198 -26.75 2.93 -4.67
CA ASP A 198 -26.36 4.34 -4.81
C ASP A 198 -25.47 4.56 -6.05
N VAL A 199 -25.30 3.50 -6.85
CA VAL A 199 -24.73 3.48 -8.20
C VAL A 199 -25.90 3.35 -9.18
N HIS A 200 -25.85 4.10 -10.28
CA HIS A 200 -26.91 4.16 -11.28
C HIS A 200 -26.31 4.15 -12.70
N ALA A 201 -27.16 3.97 -13.71
CA ALA A 201 -26.75 4.17 -15.11
C ALA A 201 -26.20 5.60 -15.31
N GLY A 202 -25.13 5.73 -16.10
CA GLY A 202 -24.42 6.99 -16.31
C GLY A 202 -23.32 7.31 -15.28
N ASN A 203 -23.29 6.67 -14.10
CA ASN A 203 -22.12 6.78 -13.21
C ASN A 203 -20.86 6.26 -13.91
N ARG A 204 -19.72 6.91 -13.67
CA ARG A 204 -18.42 6.37 -14.07
C ARG A 204 -17.92 5.45 -12.96
N VAL A 205 -17.67 4.18 -13.28
CA VAL A 205 -17.09 3.22 -12.34
C VAL A 205 -15.68 2.82 -12.76
N ARG A 206 -14.78 2.68 -11.78
CA ARG A 206 -13.47 2.06 -11.94
C ARG A 206 -13.14 1.23 -10.71
N GLY A 207 -12.30 0.20 -10.83
CA GLY A 207 -12.02 -0.64 -9.68
C GLY A 207 -11.09 -1.80 -9.98
N ARG A 208 -11.20 -2.82 -9.13
CA ARG A 208 -10.49 -4.09 -9.27
C ARG A 208 -11.35 -5.28 -8.80
N GLY A 209 -10.95 -6.47 -9.23
CA GLY A 209 -11.53 -7.73 -8.83
C GLY A 209 -10.66 -8.92 -9.22
N ALA A 210 -11.13 -10.12 -8.88
CA ALA A 210 -10.59 -11.37 -9.42
C ALA A 210 -11.35 -11.79 -10.70
N MET A 211 -10.73 -12.57 -11.57
CA MET A 211 -11.51 -13.34 -12.56
C MET A 211 -12.16 -14.55 -11.88
N ASN A 212 -13.41 -14.81 -12.20
CA ASN A 212 -14.11 -16.05 -11.87
C ASN A 212 -14.98 -16.45 -13.07
N ASN A 213 -14.75 -17.64 -13.63
CA ASN A 213 -15.49 -18.19 -14.79
C ASN A 213 -15.64 -17.21 -15.98
N GLY A 214 -14.60 -16.42 -16.26
CA GLY A 214 -14.58 -15.44 -17.36
C GLY A 214 -15.19 -14.07 -17.05
N ALA A 215 -15.83 -13.89 -15.89
CA ALA A 215 -16.33 -12.60 -15.41
C ALA A 215 -15.41 -11.99 -14.34
N ILE A 216 -15.47 -10.67 -14.15
CA ILE A 216 -14.82 -10.00 -13.02
C ILE A 216 -15.73 -10.07 -11.80
N VAL A 217 -15.19 -10.51 -10.66
CA VAL A 217 -15.81 -10.38 -9.32
C VAL A 217 -15.09 -9.25 -8.58
N ALA A 218 -15.73 -8.10 -8.47
CA ALA A 218 -15.14 -6.87 -7.96
C ALA A 218 -15.16 -6.80 -6.42
N ASP A 219 -13.98 -6.64 -5.82
CA ASP A 219 -13.80 -6.40 -4.38
C ASP A 219 -13.79 -4.91 -4.01
N PHE A 220 -13.47 -4.05 -4.98
CA PHE A 220 -13.38 -2.61 -4.82
C PHE A 220 -13.93 -1.89 -6.06
N VAL A 221 -14.95 -1.06 -5.85
CA VAL A 221 -15.60 -0.24 -6.89
C VAL A 221 -15.52 1.22 -6.45
N PHE A 222 -14.97 2.09 -7.29
CA PHE A 222 -15.05 3.53 -7.12
C PHE A 222 -16.05 4.08 -8.14
N ALA A 223 -17.14 4.67 -7.66
CA ALA A 223 -18.17 5.29 -8.46
C ALA A 223 -18.05 6.82 -8.37
N ASP A 224 -17.88 7.48 -9.51
CA ASP A 224 -18.07 8.91 -9.65
C ASP A 224 -19.43 9.18 -10.32
N ASP A 225 -20.02 10.32 -9.98
CA ASP A 225 -21.14 10.87 -10.71
C ASP A 225 -20.71 11.21 -12.16
N PRO A 226 -21.64 11.24 -13.14
CA PRO A 226 -21.30 11.48 -14.54
C PRO A 226 -20.47 12.76 -14.69
N PRO A 227 -19.52 12.82 -15.65
CA PRO A 227 -18.82 14.05 -15.96
C PRO A 227 -19.84 15.18 -16.22
N PRO A 228 -19.62 16.41 -15.71
CA PRO A 228 -20.47 17.53 -16.09
C PRO A 228 -20.47 17.62 -17.61
N ALA A 229 -21.66 17.80 -18.19
CA ALA A 229 -21.81 17.88 -19.64
C ALA A 229 -20.82 18.91 -20.20
N ALA A 230 -20.06 18.52 -21.23
CA ALA A 230 -19.06 19.39 -21.83
C ALA A 230 -19.73 20.72 -22.19
N PRO A 231 -19.12 21.88 -21.84
CA PRO A 231 -19.73 23.17 -22.12
C PRO A 231 -20.02 23.25 -23.62
N ALA A 232 -21.27 23.58 -23.96
CA ALA A 232 -21.71 23.61 -25.35
C ALA A 232 -20.74 24.49 -26.16
N ALA A 233 -20.08 23.88 -27.15
CA ALA A 233 -19.02 24.53 -27.90
C ALA A 233 -19.55 25.83 -28.52
N THR A 234 -19.07 26.96 -28.02
CA THR A 234 -19.52 28.27 -28.49
C THR A 234 -19.11 28.39 -29.96
N PRO A 235 -20.05 28.59 -30.90
CA PRO A 235 -19.69 28.82 -32.29
C PRO A 235 -18.88 30.12 -32.39
N HIS A 236 -17.75 30.04 -33.06
CA HIS A 236 -16.88 31.16 -33.43
C HIS A 236 -17.31 31.73 -34.79
#